data_AF-A0A8J7GHL4-F1
#
_entry.id   AF-A0A8J7GHL4-F1
#
_cell.length_a   1.000
_cell.length_b   1.000
_cell.length_c   1.000
_cell.angle_alpha   90.00
_cell.angle_beta   90.00
_cell.angle_gamma   90.00
#
_symmetry.space_group_name_H-M   'P 1'
#
loop_
_entity.id
_entity.type
_entity.pdbx_description
1 polymer ?
#
loop_
_entity_poly.entity_id
_entity_poly.type
_entity_poly.pdbx_seq_one_letter_code
_entity_poly.pdbx_strand_id
1 'polypeptide(L)'
;MKPLEIIEALKQKIEMSDQLDWDYNRKEERVKITHREWHQGLTLGISEISAKISARGVEALDEVVYIINETFRSMARERAEGFNGEEAVVLPVIRSTSFPEKSKEGHRFITEYHTAETRIYYALDLGSTYRLIDEHVLTQLGMSEEQLKERALFKAQALPIEMKEDEVDGNIFYFLNMNDGYDATRILNRAFLKEMSEKVEGHMTVSVPHQDVLIIGDLRNNVGYDVLAQMTMHFFTVGTVPITSLSFIYDEGKLDPIFILAKNQRIEGEEN
;
A
#
# COMPACT_ATOMS: atom_id res chain seq x y z
N MET A 1 -8.93 23.12 2.59
CA MET A 1 -10.31 23.24 3.12
C MET A 1 -10.31 22.80 4.58
N LYS A 2 -11.24 23.26 5.42
CA LYS A 2 -11.33 22.80 6.81
C LYS A 2 -11.93 21.39 6.88
N PRO A 3 -11.64 20.60 7.94
CA PRO A 3 -12.14 19.23 8.08
C PRO A 3 -13.65 19.05 7.91
N LEU A 4 -14.46 19.93 8.49
CA LEU A 4 -15.93 19.86 8.40
C LEU A 4 -16.44 20.20 6.99
N GLU A 5 -15.81 21.17 6.32
CA GLU A 5 -16.16 21.56 4.95
C GLU A 5 -15.91 20.40 3.96
N ILE A 6 -14.83 19.64 4.18
CA ILE A 6 -14.52 18.45 3.39
C ILE A 6 -15.61 17.40 3.59
N ILE A 7 -16.01 17.12 4.84
CA ILE A 7 -17.05 16.14 5.14
C ILE A 7 -18.39 16.55 4.52
N GLU A 8 -18.77 17.82 4.60
CA GLU A 8 -19.99 18.33 3.96
C GLU A 8 -19.93 18.19 2.43
N ALA A 9 -18.79 18.53 1.82
CA ALA A 9 -18.62 18.40 0.38
C ALA A 9 -18.70 16.93 -0.08
N LEU A 10 -18.13 15.99 0.71
CA LEU A 10 -18.26 14.56 0.44
C LEU A 10 -19.72 14.11 0.53
N LYS A 11 -20.45 14.48 1.59
CA LYS A 11 -21.87 14.14 1.76
C LYS A 11 -22.74 14.60 0.59
N GLN A 12 -22.44 15.74 0.00
CA GLN A 12 -23.20 16.27 -1.14
C GLN A 12 -22.93 15.52 -2.45
N LYS A 13 -21.76 14.91 -2.61
CA LYS A 13 -21.34 14.28 -3.87
C LYS A 13 -21.46 12.75 -3.90
N ILE A 14 -21.59 12.10 -2.73
CA ILE A 14 -21.72 10.64 -2.62
C ILE A 14 -23.15 10.22 -2.94
N GLU A 15 -23.31 9.28 -3.86
CA GLU A 15 -24.62 8.91 -4.44
C GLU A 15 -25.59 8.33 -3.41
N MET A 16 -25.05 7.61 -2.43
CA MET A 16 -25.81 6.92 -1.38
C MET A 16 -25.66 7.56 0.00
N SER A 17 -25.32 8.87 0.05
CA SER A 17 -25.05 9.57 1.32
C SER A 17 -26.18 9.44 2.35
N ASP A 18 -27.45 9.35 1.92
CA ASP A 18 -28.60 9.21 2.82
C ASP A 18 -28.66 7.87 3.56
N GLN A 19 -27.95 6.87 3.06
CA GLN A 19 -27.87 5.52 3.63
C GLN A 19 -26.65 5.33 4.53
N LEU A 20 -25.82 6.37 4.66
CA LEU A 20 -24.56 6.34 5.38
C LEU A 20 -24.62 7.15 6.68
N ASP A 21 -24.02 6.59 7.71
CA ASP A 21 -23.70 7.26 8.96
C ASP A 21 -22.26 7.73 8.94
N TRP A 22 -22.05 8.94 9.45
CA TRP A 22 -20.77 9.63 9.45
C TRP A 22 -20.37 9.97 10.89
N ASP A 23 -19.32 9.35 11.36
CA ASP A 23 -18.77 9.57 12.70
C ASP A 23 -17.37 10.21 12.57
N TYR A 24 -17.28 11.51 12.87
CA TYR A 24 -16.04 12.26 12.78
C TYR A 24 -15.38 12.41 14.15
N ASN A 25 -14.22 11.78 14.31
CA ASN A 25 -13.37 11.97 15.47
C ASN A 25 -12.42 13.14 15.24
N ARG A 26 -12.72 14.28 15.87
CA ARG A 26 -11.90 15.50 15.76
C ARG A 26 -10.49 15.34 16.35
N LYS A 27 -10.30 14.45 17.33
CA LYS A 27 -8.99 14.24 17.98
C LYS A 27 -8.05 13.41 17.10
N GLU A 28 -8.60 12.40 16.43
CA GLU A 28 -7.85 11.54 15.51
C GLU A 28 -7.83 12.07 14.08
N GLU A 29 -8.63 13.10 13.79
CA GLU A 29 -8.85 13.67 12.46
C GLU A 29 -9.27 12.61 11.42
N ARG A 30 -10.07 11.63 11.86
CA ARG A 30 -10.61 10.56 11.02
C ARG A 30 -12.12 10.61 10.97
N VAL A 31 -12.69 10.27 9.82
CA VAL A 31 -14.13 10.06 9.66
C VAL A 31 -14.40 8.60 9.34
N LYS A 32 -15.27 7.98 10.14
CA LYS A 32 -15.81 6.65 9.86
C LYS A 32 -17.13 6.83 9.12
N ILE A 33 -17.23 6.22 7.95
CA ILE A 33 -18.42 6.22 7.10
C ILE A 33 -18.94 4.79 7.10
N THR A 34 -20.18 4.59 7.54
CA THR A 34 -20.77 3.25 7.74
C THR A 34 -22.14 3.18 7.12
N HIS A 35 -22.48 2.11 6.43
CA HIS A 35 -23.83 1.95 5.91
C HIS A 35 -24.80 1.50 7.01
N ARG A 36 -25.98 2.14 7.04
CA ARG A 36 -26.99 1.97 8.11
C ARG A 36 -27.51 0.55 8.30
N GLU A 37 -27.71 -0.21 7.24
CA GLU A 37 -28.34 -1.55 7.31
C GLU A 37 -27.39 -2.70 7.68
N TRP A 38 -26.08 -2.51 7.53
CA TRP A 38 -25.07 -3.57 7.59
C TRP A 38 -24.02 -3.27 8.63
N HIS A 39 -23.90 -2.00 9.01
CA HIS A 39 -22.88 -1.50 9.92
C HIS A 39 -21.43 -1.72 9.44
N GLN A 40 -21.24 -1.91 8.13
CA GLN A 40 -19.93 -1.99 7.46
C GLN A 40 -19.64 -0.70 6.68
N GLY A 41 -18.36 -0.40 6.45
CA GLY A 41 -17.93 0.78 5.71
C GLY A 41 -16.44 1.03 5.84
N LEU A 42 -16.03 2.30 5.70
CA LEU A 42 -14.63 2.69 5.65
C LEU A 42 -14.27 3.79 6.65
N THR A 43 -12.98 3.98 6.90
CA THR A 43 -12.47 5.06 7.76
C THR A 43 -11.39 5.84 7.03
N LEU A 44 -11.64 7.13 6.83
CA LEU A 44 -10.75 8.03 6.09
C LEU A 44 -10.03 8.99 7.03
N GLY A 45 -8.76 9.31 6.72
CA GLY A 45 -8.05 10.41 7.34
C GLY A 45 -8.44 11.74 6.69
N ILE A 46 -9.07 12.64 7.44
CA ILE A 46 -9.49 13.95 6.91
C ILE A 46 -8.27 14.84 6.60
N SER A 47 -7.20 14.71 7.37
CA SER A 47 -5.98 15.49 7.19
C SER A 47 -5.24 15.10 5.90
N GLU A 48 -5.24 13.80 5.57
CA GLU A 48 -4.72 13.29 4.28
C GLU A 48 -5.52 13.84 3.10
N ILE A 49 -6.86 13.80 3.19
CA ILE A 49 -7.74 14.34 2.15
C ILE A 49 -7.53 15.85 2.01
N SER A 50 -7.40 16.57 3.13
CA SER A 50 -7.12 18.01 3.12
C SER A 50 -5.79 18.35 2.45
N ALA A 51 -4.74 17.57 2.72
CA ALA A 51 -3.44 17.71 2.08
C ALA A 51 -3.54 17.46 0.56
N LYS A 52 -4.23 16.38 0.13
CA LYS A 52 -4.46 16.08 -1.28
C LYS A 52 -5.22 17.21 -2.00
N ILE A 53 -6.29 17.74 -1.40
CA ILE A 53 -7.08 18.86 -1.95
C ILE A 53 -6.23 20.13 -2.02
N SER A 54 -5.39 20.38 -1.02
CA SER A 54 -4.52 21.58 -1.03
C SER A 54 -3.46 21.51 -2.14
N ALA A 55 -2.99 20.31 -2.48
CA ALA A 55 -2.01 20.10 -3.55
C ALA A 55 -2.64 20.05 -4.95
N ARG A 56 -3.77 19.37 -5.11
CA ARG A 56 -4.38 19.04 -6.42
C ARG A 56 -5.75 19.67 -6.67
N GLY A 57 -6.26 20.47 -5.74
CA GLY A 57 -7.54 21.16 -5.88
C GLY A 57 -8.76 20.23 -5.83
N VAL A 58 -9.82 20.63 -6.55
CA VAL A 58 -11.14 19.97 -6.53
C VAL A 58 -11.08 18.55 -7.11
N GLU A 59 -10.16 18.27 -8.03
CA GLU A 59 -9.99 16.94 -8.63
C GLU A 59 -9.68 15.86 -7.57
N ALA A 60 -8.88 16.21 -6.55
CA ALA A 60 -8.60 15.29 -5.44
C ALA A 60 -9.85 14.99 -4.59
N LEU A 61 -10.79 15.92 -4.50
CA LEU A 61 -12.07 15.66 -3.82
C LEU A 61 -12.90 14.67 -4.63
N ASP A 62 -12.95 14.81 -5.95
CA ASP A 62 -13.70 13.91 -6.84
C ASP A 62 -13.10 12.50 -6.85
N GLU A 63 -11.76 12.37 -6.79
CA GLU A 63 -11.07 11.09 -6.58
C GLU A 63 -11.53 10.40 -5.29
N VAL A 64 -11.60 11.15 -4.18
CA VAL A 64 -12.05 10.61 -2.88
C VAL A 64 -13.53 10.22 -2.93
N VAL A 65 -14.40 11.02 -3.56
CA VAL A 65 -15.81 10.69 -3.76
C VAL A 65 -15.96 9.40 -4.56
N TYR A 66 -15.20 9.27 -5.64
CA TYR A 66 -15.19 8.07 -6.49
C TYR A 66 -14.82 6.83 -5.67
N ILE A 67 -13.73 6.89 -4.90
CA ILE A 67 -13.29 5.78 -4.04
C ILE A 67 -14.37 5.38 -3.03
N ILE A 68 -15.04 6.36 -2.41
CA ILE A 68 -16.12 6.08 -1.44
C ILE A 68 -17.31 5.40 -2.11
N ASN A 69 -17.79 5.94 -3.23
CA ASN A 69 -18.92 5.36 -3.97
C ASN A 69 -18.61 3.94 -4.42
N GLU A 70 -17.43 3.69 -4.98
CA GLU A 70 -17.07 2.37 -5.47
C GLU A 70 -16.85 1.37 -4.32
N THR A 71 -16.32 1.82 -3.18
CA THR A 71 -16.23 0.98 -1.97
C THR A 71 -17.61 0.49 -1.54
N PHE A 72 -18.59 1.38 -1.41
CA PHE A 72 -19.93 0.97 -0.97
C PHE A 72 -20.69 0.17 -2.03
N ARG A 73 -20.53 0.51 -3.32
CA ARG A 73 -21.08 -0.30 -4.42
C ARG A 73 -20.52 -1.71 -4.41
N SER A 74 -19.20 -1.85 -4.23
CA SER A 74 -18.56 -3.16 -4.17
C SER A 74 -19.10 -3.97 -3.00
N MET A 75 -19.10 -3.39 -1.80
CA MET A 75 -19.70 -4.04 -0.64
C MET A 75 -21.17 -4.46 -0.94
N ALA A 76 -21.93 -3.63 -1.68
CA ALA A 76 -23.36 -3.90 -1.91
C ALA A 76 -23.55 -5.06 -2.88
N ARG A 77 -22.70 -5.14 -3.90
CA ARG A 77 -22.59 -6.30 -4.80
C ARG A 77 -22.20 -7.56 -4.02
N GLU A 78 -21.18 -7.49 -3.15
CA GLU A 78 -20.78 -8.63 -2.29
C GLU A 78 -21.96 -9.18 -1.48
N ARG A 79 -22.80 -8.28 -0.94
CA ARG A 79 -23.97 -8.68 -0.14
C ARG A 79 -25.10 -9.25 -1.00
N ALA A 80 -25.32 -8.69 -2.20
CA ALA A 80 -26.42 -9.08 -3.08
C ALA A 80 -26.15 -10.40 -3.82
N GLU A 81 -24.91 -10.60 -4.28
CA GLU A 81 -24.53 -11.71 -5.16
C GLU A 81 -23.74 -12.80 -4.42
N GLY A 82 -23.28 -12.51 -3.20
CA GLY A 82 -22.29 -13.33 -2.51
C GLY A 82 -20.92 -13.23 -3.18
N PHE A 83 -19.96 -14.05 -2.75
CA PHE A 83 -18.70 -14.19 -3.47
C PHE A 83 -18.79 -15.37 -4.42
N ASN A 84 -18.65 -15.13 -5.72
CA ASN A 84 -18.30 -16.20 -6.64
C ASN A 84 -16.79 -16.49 -6.48
N GLY A 85 -16.45 -17.47 -5.64
CA GLY A 85 -15.07 -17.81 -5.32
C GLY A 85 -14.20 -18.13 -6.55
N GLU A 86 -14.80 -18.58 -7.65
CA GLU A 86 -14.06 -18.83 -8.91
C GLU A 86 -13.61 -17.54 -9.59
N GLU A 87 -14.45 -16.50 -9.59
CA GLU A 87 -14.18 -15.22 -10.27
C GLU A 87 -13.45 -14.21 -9.37
N ALA A 88 -13.40 -14.46 -8.06
CA ALA A 88 -12.70 -13.64 -7.09
C ALA A 88 -11.23 -13.42 -7.50
N VAL A 89 -10.85 -12.14 -7.67
CA VAL A 89 -9.46 -11.75 -7.88
C VAL A 89 -8.81 -11.60 -6.52
N VAL A 90 -7.84 -12.45 -6.24
CA VAL A 90 -7.09 -12.43 -4.98
C VAL A 90 -5.64 -12.09 -5.26
N LEU A 91 -5.06 -11.24 -4.43
CA LEU A 91 -3.69 -10.76 -4.57
C LEU A 91 -3.00 -10.76 -3.20
N PRO A 92 -1.70 -11.09 -3.14
CA PRO A 92 -0.93 -10.90 -1.93
C PRO A 92 -0.65 -9.40 -1.77
N VAL A 93 -0.57 -8.94 -0.53
CA VAL A 93 -0.20 -7.57 -0.18
C VAL A 93 0.85 -7.60 0.93
N ILE A 94 1.83 -6.70 0.82
CA ILE A 94 2.90 -6.59 1.81
C ILE A 94 2.46 -5.66 2.93
N ARG A 95 2.75 -6.07 4.17
CA ARG A 95 2.52 -5.28 5.38
C ARG A 95 3.71 -5.38 6.32
N SER A 96 3.83 -4.39 7.20
CA SER A 96 4.71 -4.46 8.36
C SER A 96 4.39 -5.71 9.19
N THR A 97 5.40 -6.34 9.80
CA THR A 97 5.19 -7.38 10.81
C THR A 97 4.43 -6.87 12.04
N SER A 98 4.40 -5.56 12.26
CA SER A 98 3.59 -4.90 13.30
C SER A 98 2.10 -4.75 12.96
N PHE A 99 1.68 -5.02 11.72
CA PHE A 99 0.28 -4.95 11.32
C PHE A 99 -0.55 -6.01 12.07
N PRO A 100 -1.81 -5.71 12.45
CA PRO A 100 -2.65 -6.66 13.17
C PRO A 100 -2.78 -8.01 12.46
N GLU A 101 -2.72 -9.11 13.22
CA GLU A 101 -2.94 -10.46 12.72
C GLU A 101 -4.40 -10.89 12.79
N LYS A 102 -5.27 -10.05 13.35
CA LYS A 102 -6.71 -10.27 13.43
C LYS A 102 -7.47 -9.06 12.92
N SER A 103 -8.60 -9.32 12.28
CA SER A 103 -9.56 -8.29 11.91
C SER A 103 -10.19 -7.67 13.15
N LYS A 104 -10.89 -6.53 12.98
CA LYS A 104 -11.60 -5.87 14.07
C LYS A 104 -12.68 -6.75 14.71
N GLU A 105 -13.18 -7.72 13.95
CA GLU A 105 -14.17 -8.71 14.37
C GLU A 105 -13.54 -9.92 15.08
N GLY A 106 -12.20 -9.97 15.15
CA GLY A 106 -11.44 -10.99 15.87
C GLY A 106 -11.04 -12.21 15.04
N HIS A 107 -11.39 -12.24 13.75
CA HIS A 107 -10.99 -13.31 12.83
C HIS A 107 -9.51 -13.18 12.46
N ARG A 108 -8.78 -14.30 12.42
CA ARG A 108 -7.36 -14.30 12.06
C ARG A 108 -7.22 -14.01 10.56
N PHE A 109 -6.33 -13.09 10.21
CA PHE A 109 -5.97 -12.86 8.81
C PHE A 109 -5.20 -14.06 8.25
N ILE A 110 -5.44 -14.37 6.99
CA ILE A 110 -4.60 -15.33 6.28
C ILE A 110 -3.29 -14.63 5.93
N THR A 111 -2.18 -15.18 6.39
CA THR A 111 -0.85 -14.56 6.26
C THR A 111 0.26 -15.56 6.00
N GLU A 112 1.39 -15.07 5.52
CA GLU A 112 2.61 -15.84 5.32
C GLU A 112 3.85 -15.02 5.70
N TYR A 113 4.88 -15.68 6.22
CA TYR A 113 6.16 -15.04 6.51
C TYR A 113 6.83 -14.58 5.22
N HIS A 114 7.44 -13.38 5.23
CA HIS A 114 8.21 -12.88 4.09
C HIS A 114 9.63 -12.49 4.53
N THR A 115 9.76 -11.49 5.40
CA THR A 115 11.04 -11.10 6.01
C THR A 115 10.85 -10.78 7.50
N ALA A 116 11.92 -10.42 8.20
CA ALA A 116 11.81 -9.93 9.58
C ALA A 116 10.98 -8.63 9.69
N GLU A 117 10.95 -7.84 8.63
CA GLU A 117 10.27 -6.53 8.58
C GLU A 117 8.87 -6.60 7.97
N THR A 118 8.62 -7.60 7.12
CA THR A 118 7.39 -7.67 6.33
C THR A 118 6.71 -9.03 6.39
N ARG A 119 5.39 -9.02 6.30
CA ARG A 119 4.51 -10.19 6.25
C ARG A 119 3.59 -10.09 5.04
N ILE A 120 3.36 -11.22 4.37
CA ILE A 120 2.37 -11.30 3.30
C ILE A 120 1.00 -11.47 3.92
N TYR A 121 0.06 -10.62 3.51
CA TYR A 121 -1.37 -10.79 3.72
C TYR A 121 -2.02 -11.08 2.37
N TYR A 122 -3.25 -11.57 2.39
CA TYR A 122 -4.02 -11.80 1.18
C TYR A 122 -5.20 -10.84 1.13
N ALA A 123 -5.49 -10.34 -0.06
CA ALA A 123 -6.53 -9.38 -0.31
C ALA A 123 -7.46 -9.89 -1.41
N LEU A 124 -8.76 -9.70 -1.22
CA LEU A 124 -9.76 -9.80 -2.26
C LEU A 124 -9.84 -8.44 -2.95
N ASP A 125 -9.46 -8.40 -4.21
CA ASP A 125 -9.54 -7.22 -5.05
C ASP A 125 -10.99 -6.91 -5.42
N LEU A 126 -11.35 -5.63 -5.25
CA LEU A 126 -12.68 -5.07 -5.48
C LEU A 126 -12.64 -3.99 -6.58
N GLY A 127 -11.56 -3.95 -7.35
CA GLY A 127 -11.33 -2.97 -8.42
C GLY A 127 -10.66 -1.71 -7.89
N SER A 128 -11.42 -0.80 -7.27
CA SER A 128 -10.84 0.46 -6.75
C SER A 128 -10.23 0.33 -5.35
N THR A 129 -10.57 -0.74 -4.65
CA THR A 129 -10.14 -1.04 -3.29
C THR A 129 -9.96 -2.54 -3.14
N TYR A 130 -9.54 -2.98 -1.97
CA TYR A 130 -9.55 -4.40 -1.64
C TYR A 130 -9.88 -4.61 -0.17
N ARG A 131 -10.25 -5.84 0.15
CA ARG A 131 -10.51 -6.30 1.51
C ARG A 131 -9.48 -7.36 1.89
N LEU A 132 -8.83 -7.21 3.04
CA LEU A 132 -7.97 -8.26 3.57
C LEU A 132 -8.77 -9.52 3.92
N ILE A 133 -8.25 -10.68 3.54
CA ILE A 133 -8.88 -11.97 3.70
C ILE A 133 -8.52 -12.52 5.07
N ASP A 134 -9.52 -12.65 5.93
CA ASP A 134 -9.47 -13.42 7.17
C ASP A 134 -10.14 -14.79 6.99
N GLU A 135 -10.08 -15.62 8.03
CA GLU A 135 -10.70 -16.95 8.04
C GLU A 135 -12.19 -16.94 7.67
N HIS A 136 -12.90 -15.87 8.03
CA HIS A 136 -14.32 -15.74 7.69
C HIS A 136 -14.50 -15.49 6.19
N VAL A 137 -13.77 -14.52 5.63
CA VAL A 137 -13.80 -14.23 4.20
C VAL A 137 -13.34 -15.43 3.37
N LEU A 138 -12.29 -16.13 3.80
CA LEU A 138 -11.80 -17.34 3.12
C LEU A 138 -12.89 -18.43 3.05
N THR A 139 -13.63 -18.62 4.14
CA THR A 139 -14.75 -19.57 4.19
C THR A 139 -15.86 -19.17 3.21
N GLN A 140 -16.16 -17.87 3.09
CA GLN A 140 -17.15 -17.37 2.14
C GLN A 140 -16.70 -17.52 0.68
N LEU A 141 -15.40 -17.40 0.40
CA LEU A 141 -14.81 -17.66 -0.91
C LEU A 141 -14.85 -19.15 -1.30
N GLY A 142 -15.10 -20.06 -0.34
CA GLY A 142 -15.14 -21.50 -0.60
C GLY A 142 -13.79 -22.07 -1.04
N MET A 143 -12.68 -21.43 -0.65
CA MET A 143 -11.32 -21.82 -1.05
C MET A 143 -10.53 -22.35 0.15
N SER A 144 -9.59 -23.26 -0.10
CA SER A 144 -8.56 -23.59 0.89
C SER A 144 -7.52 -22.46 0.99
N GLU A 145 -6.81 -22.40 2.11
CA GLU A 145 -5.70 -21.46 2.29
C GLU A 145 -4.60 -21.69 1.23
N GLU A 146 -4.32 -22.93 0.86
CA GLU A 146 -3.35 -23.27 -0.19
C GLU A 146 -3.78 -22.73 -1.56
N GLN A 147 -5.06 -22.94 -1.94
CA GLN A 147 -5.62 -22.41 -3.19
C GLN A 147 -5.57 -20.88 -3.24
N LEU A 148 -5.81 -20.21 -2.10
CA LEU A 148 -5.69 -18.76 -2.00
C LEU A 148 -4.27 -18.31 -2.31
N LYS A 149 -3.28 -18.93 -1.66
CA LYS A 149 -1.85 -18.58 -1.81
C LYS A 149 -1.38 -18.77 -3.24
N GLU A 150 -1.69 -19.91 -3.85
CA GLU A 150 -1.31 -20.21 -5.24
C GLU A 150 -1.93 -19.24 -6.24
N ARG A 151 -3.25 -19.00 -6.14
CA ARG A 151 -3.96 -18.06 -7.02
C ARG A 151 -3.44 -16.64 -6.88
N ALA A 152 -3.22 -16.20 -5.64
CA ALA A 152 -2.70 -14.87 -5.34
C ALA A 152 -1.30 -14.67 -5.93
N LEU A 153 -0.39 -15.63 -5.70
CA LEU A 153 0.98 -15.53 -6.23
C LEU A 153 0.99 -15.52 -7.76
N PHE A 154 0.17 -16.36 -8.41
CA PHE A 154 0.04 -16.37 -9.87
C PHE A 154 -0.45 -15.01 -10.41
N LYS A 155 -1.44 -14.40 -9.75
CA LYS A 155 -1.94 -13.07 -10.12
C LYS A 155 -0.90 -11.97 -9.92
N ALA A 156 -0.14 -12.02 -8.82
CA ALA A 156 0.94 -11.05 -8.55
C ALA A 156 2.03 -11.07 -9.63
N GLN A 157 2.35 -12.23 -10.19
CA GLN A 157 3.34 -12.37 -11.26
C GLN A 157 2.88 -11.76 -12.59
N ALA A 158 1.56 -11.65 -12.81
CA ALA A 158 0.98 -11.09 -14.01
C ALA A 158 0.78 -9.56 -13.94
N LEU A 159 1.08 -8.93 -12.79
CA LEU A 159 0.95 -7.48 -12.64
C LEU A 159 1.91 -6.76 -13.61
N PRO A 160 1.45 -5.70 -14.30
CA PRO A 160 2.30 -4.93 -15.20
C PRO A 160 3.41 -4.25 -14.40
N ILE A 161 4.59 -4.13 -15.00
CA ILE A 161 5.76 -3.50 -14.37
C ILE A 161 6.22 -2.39 -15.30
N GLU A 162 6.16 -1.15 -14.81
CA GLU A 162 6.72 0.03 -15.46
C GLU A 162 7.59 0.75 -14.43
N MET A 163 8.86 0.94 -14.77
CA MET A 163 9.85 1.57 -13.88
C MET A 163 10.28 2.91 -14.46
N LYS A 164 10.39 3.93 -13.61
CA LYS A 164 11.12 5.15 -13.91
C LYS A 164 12.54 5.03 -13.37
N GLU A 165 13.52 5.40 -14.17
CA GLU A 165 14.93 5.39 -13.80
C GLU A 165 15.39 6.81 -13.46
N ASP A 166 16.20 6.94 -12.41
CA ASP A 166 16.88 8.17 -12.05
C ASP A 166 18.32 7.87 -11.59
N GLU A 167 19.23 8.81 -11.79
CA GLU A 167 20.65 8.67 -11.43
C GLU A 167 21.09 9.78 -10.47
N VAL A 168 21.68 9.39 -9.34
CA VAL A 168 22.23 10.33 -8.35
C VAL A 168 23.63 9.90 -7.94
N ASP A 169 24.61 10.76 -8.19
CA ASP A 169 26.02 10.54 -7.87
C ASP A 169 26.54 9.16 -8.35
N GLY A 170 26.13 8.75 -9.55
CA GLY A 170 26.52 7.48 -10.17
C GLY A 170 25.82 6.24 -9.59
N ASN A 171 24.76 6.40 -8.80
CA ASN A 171 23.88 5.31 -8.36
C ASN A 171 22.56 5.41 -9.12
N ILE A 172 21.98 4.26 -9.48
CA ILE A 172 20.73 4.23 -10.26
C ILE A 172 19.58 3.80 -9.35
N PHE A 173 18.45 4.49 -9.46
CA PHE A 173 17.23 4.19 -8.72
C PHE A 173 16.09 3.95 -9.70
N TYR A 174 15.49 2.77 -9.60
CA TYR A 174 14.31 2.40 -10.36
C TYR A 174 13.08 2.51 -9.46
N PHE A 175 12.10 3.29 -9.89
CA PHE A 175 10.86 3.53 -9.17
C PHE A 175 9.68 2.87 -9.84
N LEU A 176 8.96 2.05 -9.09
CA LEU A 176 7.65 1.54 -9.44
C LEU A 176 6.59 2.26 -8.61
N ASN A 177 5.67 2.92 -9.32
CA ASN A 177 4.52 3.61 -8.72
C ASN A 177 3.35 3.57 -9.72
N MET A 178 2.74 2.40 -9.91
CA MET A 178 1.54 2.27 -10.76
C MET A 178 0.32 2.86 -10.05
N ASN A 179 0.37 3.02 -8.73
CA ASN A 179 -0.74 3.45 -7.88
C ASN A 179 -1.97 2.54 -8.02
N ASP A 180 -1.72 1.24 -8.18
CA ASP A 180 -2.76 0.21 -8.31
C ASP A 180 -3.09 -0.48 -6.98
N GLY A 181 -2.48 -0.05 -5.87
CA GLY A 181 -2.63 -0.70 -4.57
C GLY A 181 -1.67 -1.88 -4.36
N TYR A 182 -0.87 -2.26 -5.36
CA TYR A 182 -0.07 -3.49 -5.37
C TYR A 182 1.38 -3.26 -5.80
N ASP A 183 1.90 -2.04 -5.77
CA ASP A 183 3.29 -1.76 -6.17
C ASP A 183 4.28 -2.53 -5.28
N ALA A 184 4.10 -2.49 -3.97
CA ALA A 184 4.91 -3.25 -3.02
C ALA A 184 4.76 -4.76 -3.19
N THR A 185 3.62 -5.26 -3.71
CA THR A 185 3.39 -6.69 -3.97
C THR A 185 4.39 -7.27 -4.97
N ARG A 186 4.90 -6.44 -5.89
CA ARG A 186 5.85 -6.87 -6.93
C ARG A 186 7.20 -7.30 -6.36
N ILE A 187 7.50 -7.03 -5.08
CA ILE A 187 8.63 -7.64 -4.35
C ILE A 187 8.55 -9.16 -4.31
N LEU A 188 7.35 -9.75 -4.44
CA LEU A 188 7.14 -11.20 -4.46
C LEU A 188 7.43 -11.83 -5.84
N ASN A 189 7.59 -11.01 -6.88
CA ASN A 189 7.88 -11.49 -8.22
C ASN A 189 9.37 -11.83 -8.36
N ARG A 190 9.73 -13.07 -8.03
CA ARG A 190 11.12 -13.56 -8.06
C ARG A 190 11.77 -13.48 -9.44
N ALA A 191 11.01 -13.71 -10.50
CA ALA A 191 11.53 -13.61 -11.87
C ALA A 191 11.93 -12.17 -12.20
N PHE A 192 11.07 -11.22 -11.86
CA PHE A 192 11.35 -9.79 -11.99
C PHE A 192 12.57 -9.36 -11.16
N LEU A 193 12.63 -9.73 -9.87
CA LEU A 193 13.79 -9.36 -9.04
C LEU A 193 15.09 -9.96 -9.57
N LYS A 194 15.04 -11.20 -10.07
CA LYS A 194 16.19 -11.83 -10.71
C LYS A 194 16.63 -11.09 -11.97
N GLU A 195 15.70 -10.74 -12.85
CA GLU A 195 15.99 -9.94 -14.06
C GLU A 195 16.66 -8.60 -13.69
N MET A 196 16.16 -7.92 -12.65
CA MET A 196 16.78 -6.68 -12.18
C MET A 196 18.18 -6.90 -11.62
N SER A 197 18.42 -7.99 -10.88
CA SER A 197 19.74 -8.32 -10.35
C SER A 197 20.79 -8.58 -11.42
N GLU A 198 20.37 -9.01 -12.61
CA GLU A 198 21.24 -9.22 -13.77
C GLU A 198 21.59 -7.91 -14.49
N LYS A 199 20.82 -6.82 -14.25
CA LYS A 199 21.05 -5.49 -14.83
C LYS A 199 21.88 -4.56 -13.94
N VAL A 200 21.86 -4.79 -12.63
CA VAL A 200 22.54 -3.97 -11.63
C VAL A 200 24.05 -4.21 -11.68
N GLU A 201 24.86 -3.15 -11.55
CA GLU A 201 26.33 -3.24 -11.50
C GLU A 201 26.88 -3.26 -10.07
N GLY A 202 26.23 -2.56 -9.14
CA GLY A 202 26.58 -2.47 -7.73
C GLY A 202 25.77 -3.41 -6.84
N HIS A 203 25.47 -2.97 -5.62
CA HIS A 203 24.58 -3.72 -4.73
C HIS A 203 23.12 -3.46 -5.08
N MET A 204 22.38 -4.51 -5.44
CA MET A 204 20.95 -4.42 -5.63
C MET A 204 20.26 -4.27 -4.27
N THR A 205 19.56 -3.16 -4.10
CA THR A 205 18.69 -2.91 -2.96
C THR A 205 17.24 -2.88 -3.39
N VAL A 206 16.34 -3.24 -2.48
CA VAL A 206 14.89 -3.22 -2.71
C VAL A 206 14.23 -2.57 -1.51
N SER A 207 13.31 -1.62 -1.74
CA SER A 207 12.62 -0.91 -0.67
C SER A 207 11.13 -0.84 -0.95
N VAL A 208 10.33 -1.17 0.07
CA VAL A 208 8.86 -1.07 0.03
C VAL A 208 8.39 -0.18 1.19
N PRO A 209 8.64 1.15 1.13
CA PRO A 209 8.30 2.05 2.22
C PRO A 209 6.80 2.18 2.44
N HIS A 210 6.04 2.04 1.36
CA HIS A 210 4.61 2.20 1.29
C HIS A 210 4.03 1.17 0.31
N GLN A 211 2.74 0.87 0.45
CA GLN A 211 2.05 -0.09 -0.43
C GLN A 211 2.15 0.26 -1.93
N ASP A 212 2.09 1.54 -2.27
CA ASP A 212 2.16 2.06 -3.65
C ASP A 212 3.57 2.51 -4.06
N VAL A 213 4.62 1.98 -3.41
CA VAL A 213 5.99 2.33 -3.74
C VAL A 213 6.88 1.10 -3.66
N LEU A 214 7.55 0.78 -4.76
CA LEU A 214 8.68 -0.15 -4.79
C LEU A 214 9.87 0.58 -5.43
N ILE A 215 11.01 0.57 -4.74
CA ILE A 215 12.25 1.18 -5.20
C ILE A 215 13.29 0.08 -5.32
N ILE A 216 13.97 0.00 -6.46
CA ILE A 216 15.16 -0.85 -6.64
C ILE A 216 16.35 0.08 -6.83
N GLY A 217 17.40 -0.08 -6.02
CA GLY A 217 18.63 0.70 -6.14
C GLY A 217 19.78 -0.15 -6.66
N ASP A 218 20.50 0.35 -7.66
CA ASP A 218 21.86 -0.06 -8.04
C ASP A 218 22.85 0.84 -7.30
N LEU A 219 23.27 0.40 -6.11
CA LEU A 219 24.14 1.19 -5.25
C LEU A 219 25.60 0.88 -5.54
N ARG A 220 26.31 1.83 -6.13
CA ARG A 220 27.70 1.71 -6.58
C ARG A 220 28.68 2.40 -5.62
N ASN A 221 28.18 3.25 -4.73
CA ASN A 221 28.99 3.95 -3.72
C ASN A 221 28.18 4.26 -2.45
N ASN A 222 28.85 4.80 -1.43
CA ASN A 222 28.26 5.10 -0.12
C ASN A 222 27.18 6.20 -0.17
N VAL A 223 27.27 7.14 -1.13
CA VAL A 223 26.28 8.22 -1.26
C VAL A 223 24.92 7.64 -1.63
N GLY A 224 24.89 6.59 -2.47
CA GLY A 224 23.66 5.90 -2.85
C GLY A 224 22.89 5.33 -1.66
N TYR A 225 23.60 4.84 -0.63
CA TYR A 225 22.98 4.38 0.60
C TYR A 225 22.31 5.52 1.36
N ASP A 226 23.01 6.65 1.54
CA ASP A 226 22.45 7.81 2.23
C ASP A 226 21.20 8.36 1.51
N VAL A 227 21.24 8.43 0.17
CA VAL A 227 20.10 8.84 -0.66
C VAL A 227 18.93 7.86 -0.51
N LEU A 228 19.18 6.56 -0.62
CA LEU A 228 18.15 5.52 -0.46
C LEU A 228 17.47 5.61 0.90
N ALA A 229 18.24 5.82 1.97
CA ALA A 229 17.74 5.90 3.33
C ALA A 229 16.80 7.10 3.51
N GLN A 230 17.22 8.28 3.04
CA GLN A 230 16.41 9.50 3.10
C GLN A 230 15.12 9.35 2.30
N MET A 231 15.22 8.79 1.09
CA MET A 231 14.09 8.59 0.19
C MET A 231 13.08 7.57 0.73
N THR A 232 13.56 6.42 1.20
CA THR A 232 12.72 5.39 1.83
C THR A 232 11.99 5.96 3.05
N MET A 233 12.70 6.72 3.90
CA MET A 233 12.08 7.39 5.06
C MET A 233 11.03 8.41 4.64
N HIS A 234 11.30 9.20 3.60
CA HIS A 234 10.31 10.16 3.08
C HIS A 234 9.02 9.46 2.67
N PHE A 235 9.10 8.47 1.77
CA PHE A 235 7.91 7.72 1.32
C PHE A 235 7.18 6.99 2.46
N PHE A 236 7.93 6.47 3.44
CA PHE A 236 7.35 5.83 4.63
C PHE A 236 6.53 6.83 5.46
N THR A 237 7.00 8.07 5.62
CA THR A 237 6.33 9.08 6.45
C THR A 237 5.13 9.75 5.78
N VAL A 238 5.13 9.89 4.46
CA VAL A 238 4.02 10.55 3.72
C VAL A 238 2.94 9.59 3.23
N GLY A 239 3.22 8.30 3.21
CA GLY A 239 2.32 7.27 2.71
C GLY A 239 1.13 6.98 3.64
N THR A 240 -0.03 6.68 3.07
CA THR A 240 -1.27 6.38 3.82
C THR A 240 -1.29 4.97 4.43
N VAL A 241 -0.51 4.05 3.87
CA VAL A 241 -0.35 2.65 4.29
C VAL A 241 1.15 2.32 4.36
N PRO A 242 1.88 2.83 5.36
CA PRO A 242 3.31 2.58 5.50
C PRO A 242 3.60 1.10 5.80
N ILE A 243 4.74 0.62 5.33
CA ILE A 243 5.18 -0.79 5.49
C ILE A 243 6.44 -0.87 6.35
N THR A 244 7.58 -0.38 5.87
CA THR A 244 8.84 -0.37 6.64
C THR A 244 9.72 0.79 6.21
N SER A 245 10.48 1.37 7.13
CA SER A 245 11.49 2.38 6.79
C SER A 245 12.82 1.76 6.37
N LEU A 246 12.97 0.43 6.45
CA LEU A 246 14.18 -0.27 6.07
C LEU A 246 14.17 -0.67 4.60
N SER A 247 15.36 -0.70 4.03
CA SER A 247 15.63 -1.30 2.72
C SER A 247 16.14 -2.72 2.90
N PHE A 248 16.12 -3.51 1.83
CA PHE A 248 16.67 -4.85 1.78
C PHE A 248 17.84 -4.87 0.80
N ILE A 249 18.91 -5.60 1.12
CA ILE A 249 19.84 -6.09 0.10
C ILE A 249 19.21 -7.33 -0.53
N TYR A 250 19.24 -7.38 -1.86
CA TYR A 250 18.86 -8.57 -2.60
C TYR A 250 20.10 -9.40 -2.93
N ASP A 251 20.10 -10.67 -2.54
CA ASP A 251 21.16 -11.63 -2.87
C ASP A 251 20.57 -13.02 -3.15
N GLU A 252 20.75 -13.53 -4.37
CA GLU A 252 20.28 -14.84 -4.83
C GLU A 252 18.82 -15.19 -4.42
N GLY A 253 17.91 -14.22 -4.49
CA GLY A 253 16.49 -14.42 -4.15
C GLY A 253 16.16 -14.23 -2.66
N LYS A 254 17.13 -13.84 -1.84
CA LYS A 254 16.94 -13.44 -0.44
C LYS A 254 16.87 -11.92 -0.31
N LEU A 255 16.13 -11.46 0.69
CA LEU A 255 15.94 -10.06 1.02
C LEU A 255 16.35 -9.84 2.48
N ASP A 256 17.58 -9.38 2.67
CA ASP A 256 18.13 -9.15 4.00
C ASP A 256 17.98 -7.67 4.38
N PRO A 257 17.30 -7.35 5.51
CA PRO A 257 17.07 -5.97 5.90
C PRO A 257 18.40 -5.28 6.22
N ILE A 258 18.56 -4.06 5.74
CA ILE A 258 19.71 -3.22 6.01
C ILE A 258 19.29 -1.95 6.76
N PHE A 259 20.05 -1.63 7.80
CA PHE A 259 19.95 -0.37 8.49
C PHE A 259 21.03 0.58 7.96
N ILE A 260 20.60 1.68 7.35
CA ILE A 260 21.50 2.71 6.83
C ILE A 260 21.48 3.89 7.80
N LEU A 261 22.62 4.17 8.42
CA LEU A 261 22.83 5.36 9.23
C LEU A 261 23.02 6.56 8.30
N ALA A 262 21.92 7.25 7.96
CA ALA A 262 21.99 8.48 7.20
C ALA A 262 22.85 9.51 7.94
N LYS A 263 24.00 9.89 7.37
CA LYS A 263 24.80 10.98 7.92
C LYS A 263 24.16 12.31 7.51
N ASN A 264 23.60 13.05 8.47
CA ASN A 264 23.32 14.46 8.26
C ASN A 264 24.66 15.17 7.98
N GLN A 265 24.94 15.50 6.71
CA GLN A 265 25.97 16.49 6.42
C GLN A 265 25.45 17.83 6.95
N ARG A 266 25.86 18.19 8.18
CA ARG A 266 25.96 19.60 8.53
C ARG A 266 27.00 20.18 7.59
N ILE A 267 26.56 21.05 6.69
CA ILE A 267 27.46 22.00 6.05
C ILE A 267 27.98 22.86 7.20
N GLU A 268 29.16 22.51 7.72
CA GLU A 268 29.94 23.46 8.52
C GLU A 268 30.30 24.58 7.56
N GLY A 269 29.63 25.72 7.73
CA GLY A 269 29.96 26.94 7.00
C GLY A 269 31.41 27.27 7.27
N GLU A 270 32.19 27.40 6.20
CA GLU A 270 33.48 28.07 6.25
C GLU A 270 33.24 29.52 6.71
N GLU A 271 33.51 29.79 7.98
CA GLU A 271 33.72 31.15 8.47
C GLU A 271 35.06 31.63 7.90
N ASN A 272 34.99 32.47 6.86
CA ASN A 272 36.07 33.40 6.48
C ASN A 272 35.92 34.72 7.24
#